data_AF-A0A4Q5QFZ7-F1
#
_entry.id   AF-A0A4Q5QFZ7-F1
#
_cell.length_a   1.000
_cell.length_b   1.000
_cell.length_c   1.000
_cell.angle_alpha   90.00
_cell.angle_beta   90.00
_cell.angle_gamma   90.00
#
_symmetry.space_group_name_H-M   'P 1'
#
loop_
_entity.id
_entity.type
_entity.pdbx_description
1 polymer ?
#
loop_
_entity_poly.entity_id
_entity_poly.type
_entity_poly.pdbx_seq_one_letter_code
_entity_poly.pdbx_strand_id
1 'polypeptide(L)' 'MNTLIVYPENEEQLFALKIIIKAMKISFEHKVEAYPQHVINGVNESVKQANEGFLTPFTGTKDMLIL' A
#
# COMPACT_ATOMS: atom_id res chain seq x y z
N MET A 1 -20.67 13.84 -4.45
CA MET A 1 -20.64 12.41 -4.06
C MET A 1 -20.32 12.33 -2.59
N ASN A 2 -21.08 11.57 -1.83
CA ASN A 2 -20.89 11.43 -0.38
C ASN A 2 -20.18 10.10 -0.14
N THR A 3 -19.05 10.12 0.59
CA THR A 3 -18.25 8.93 0.88
C THR A 3 -18.47 8.53 2.34
N LEU A 4 -18.78 7.25 2.57
CA LEU A 4 -18.85 6.65 3.89
C LEU A 4 -17.59 5.83 4.14
N ILE A 5 -16.82 6.19 5.16
CA ILE A 5 -15.66 5.42 5.64
C ILE A 5 -16.05 4.82 7.00
N VAL A 6 -15.84 3.52 7.17
CA VAL A 6 -16.23 2.78 8.38
C VAL A 6 -15.00 2.04 8.92
N TYR A 7 -14.76 2.13 10.23
CA TYR A 7 -13.67 1.44 10.92
C TYR A 7 -14.25 0.46 11.94
N PRO A 8 -14.35 -0.84 11.62
CA PRO A 8 -14.79 -1.86 12.58
C PRO A 8 -13.76 -2.00 13.71
N GLU A 9 -14.23 -2.10 14.95
CA GLU A 9 -13.37 -2.25 16.14
C GLU A 9 -12.98 -3.72 16.39
N ASN A 10 -13.71 -4.67 15.80
CA ASN A 10 -13.47 -6.11 15.97
C ASN A 10 -13.95 -6.93 14.75
N GLU A 11 -13.63 -8.23 14.77
CA GLU A 11 -13.92 -9.16 13.67
C GLU A 11 -15.42 -9.38 13.44
N GLU A 12 -16.23 -9.40 14.51
CA GLU A 12 -17.68 -9.57 14.41
C GLU A 12 -18.35 -8.39 13.67
N GLN A 13 -17.93 -7.16 14.00
CA GLN A 13 -18.40 -5.96 13.32
C GLN A 13 -17.99 -5.96 11.84
N LEU A 14 -16.75 -6.36 11.54
CA LEU A 14 -16.29 -6.48 10.15
C LEU A 14 -17.11 -7.52 9.37
N PHE A 15 -17.43 -8.65 10.00
CA PHE A 15 -18.23 -9.70 9.38
C PHE A 15 -19.67 -9.24 9.10
N ALA A 16 -20.31 -8.60 10.08
CA ALA A 16 -21.64 -8.03 9.92
C ALA A 16 -21.70 -6.99 8.79
N LEU A 17 -20.70 -6.10 8.74
CA LEU A 17 -20.59 -5.08 7.70
C LEU A 17 -20.46 -5.71 6.31
N LYS A 18 -19.63 -6.75 6.16
CA LYS A 18 -19.48 -7.49 4.88
C LYS A 18 -20.80 -8.10 4.41
N ILE A 19 -21.61 -8.65 5.32
CA ILE A 19 -22.92 -9.22 4.99
C ILE A 19 -23.86 -8.12 4.48
N ILE A 20 -23.94 -6.99 5.18
CA ILE A 20 -24.82 -5.87 4.82
C ILE A 20 -24.44 -5.32 3.44
N ILE A 21 -23.15 -5.02 3.22
CA ILE A 21 -22.64 -4.52 1.94
C ILE A 21 -22.99 -5.49 0.79
N LYS A 22 -22.79 -6.79 1.01
CA LYS A 22 -23.11 -7.83 0.03
C LYS A 22 -24.61 -7.93 -0.26
N ALA A 23 -25.45 -7.85 0.77
CA ALA A 23 -26.91 -7.90 0.64
C ALA A 23 -27.44 -6.70 -0.14
N MET A 24 -26.85 -5.51 0.08
CA MET A 24 -27.21 -4.29 -0.63
C MET A 24 -26.65 -4.21 -2.06
N LYS A 25 -25.89 -5.22 -2.51
CA LYS A 25 -25.21 -5.25 -3.81
C LYS A 25 -24.33 -4.00 -4.04
N ILE A 26 -23.77 -3.44 -2.98
CA ILE A 26 -22.85 -2.31 -3.09
C ILE A 26 -21.52 -2.87 -3.62
N SER A 27 -21.10 -2.37 -4.78
CA SER A 27 -19.79 -2.69 -5.34
C SER A 27 -18.71 -2.21 -4.39
N PHE A 28 -17.86 -3.13 -3.93
CA PHE A 28 -16.67 -2.76 -3.18
C PHE A 28 -15.67 -2.18 -4.17
N GLU A 29 -15.65 -0.85 -4.32
CA GLU A 29 -14.52 -0.19 -4.95
C GLU A 29 -13.35 -0.29 -3.98
N HIS A 30 -12.55 -1.34 -4.15
CA HIS A 30 -11.21 -1.34 -3.59
C HIS A 30 -10.48 -0.20 -4.30
N LYS A 31 -10.48 0.99 -3.69
CA LYS A 31 -9.59 2.05 -4.11
C LYS A 31 -8.18 1.52 -3.87
N VAL A 32 -7.62 0.88 -4.88
CA VAL A 32 -6.19 0.79 -5.03
C VAL A 32 -5.78 2.23 -5.24
N GLU A 33 -5.51 2.94 -4.14
CA GLU A 33 -4.88 4.26 -4.24
C GLU A 33 -3.64 4.03 -5.09
N ALA A 34 -3.61 4.63 -6.27
CA ALA A 34 -2.43 4.60 -7.11
C ALA A 34 -1.27 5.07 -6.23
N TYR A 35 -0.21 4.26 -6.13
CA TYR A 35 0.93 4.61 -5.29
C TYR A 35 1.37 6.04 -5.64
N PRO A 36 1.70 6.88 -4.65
CA PRO A 36 2.17 8.23 -4.92
C PRO A 36 3.31 8.21 -5.95
N GLN A 37 3.31 9.16 -6.87
CA GLN A 37 4.25 9.14 -8.00
C GLN A 37 5.72 9.03 -7.56
N HIS A 38 6.08 9.62 -6.41
CA HIS A 38 7.43 9.53 -5.86
C HIS A 38 7.83 8.09 -5.46
N VAL A 39 6.88 7.26 -5.01
CA VAL A 39 7.13 5.84 -4.68
C VAL A 39 7.42 5.06 -5.96
N ILE A 40 6.58 5.24 -6.99
CA ILE A 40 6.77 4.60 -8.29
C ILE A 40 8.12 5.01 -8.90
N ASN A 41 8.44 6.31 -8.85
CA ASN A 41 9.71 6.83 -9.36
C ASN A 41 10.90 6.27 -8.59
N GLY A 42 10.83 6.20 -7.26
CA GLY A 42 11.91 5.65 -6.43
C GLY A 42 12.17 4.18 -6.73
N VAL A 43 11.12 3.37 -6.91
CA VAL A 43 11.28 1.95 -7.27
C VAL A 43 11.93 1.81 -8.65
N ASN A 44 11.47 2.58 -9.65
CA ASN A 44 12.04 2.53 -11.00
C ASN A 44 13.51 2.96 -11.02
N GLU A 45 13.87 3.99 -10.25
CA GLU A 45 15.24 4.47 -10.12
C GLU A 45 16.14 3.43 -9.45
N SER A 46 15.69 2.81 -8.35
CA SER A 46 16.44 1.73 -7.70
C SER A 46 16.69 0.54 -8.62
N VAL A 47 15.71 0.16 -9.45
CA VAL A 47 15.87 -0.91 -10.45
C VAL A 47 16.90 -0.53 -11.51
N LYS A 48 16.86 0.72 -11.99
CA LYS A 48 17.84 1.24 -12.95
C LYS A 48 19.26 1.22 -12.37
N GLN A 49 19.44 1.73 -11.15
CA GLN A 49 20.72 1.74 -10.44
C GLN A 49 21.28 0.32 -10.26
N ALA A 50 20.42 -0.63 -9.90
CA ALA A 50 20.81 -2.04 -9.78
C ALA A 50 21.32 -2.62 -11.11
N ASN A 51 20.62 -2.35 -12.22
CA ASN A 51 21.03 -2.82 -13.55
C ASN A 51 22.33 -2.17 -14.04
N GLU A 52 22.60 -0.94 -13.62
CA GLU A 52 23.84 -0.21 -13.92
C GLU A 52 25.00 -0.55 -12.96
N GLY A 53 24.76 -1.44 -11.97
CA GLY A 53 25.77 -1.90 -11.02
C GLY A 53 25.98 -0.96 -9.82
N PHE A 54 25.17 0.08 -9.67
CA PHE A 54 25.15 0.98 -8.50
C PHE A 54 24.45 0.31 -7.32
N LEU A 55 25.06 -0.74 -6.80
CA LEU A 55 24.57 -1.49 -5.65
C LEU A 55 25.35 -1.10 -4.40
N THR A 56 24.62 -0.78 -3.33
CA THR A 56 25.23 -0.68 -1.99
C THR A 56 25.05 -2.01 -1.29
N PRO A 57 26.11 -2.80 -1.06
CA PRO A 57 25.99 -4.06 -0.35
C PRO A 57 25.52 -3.79 1.09
N PHE A 58 24.47 -4.47 1.51
CA PHE A 58 24.02 -4.41 2.89
C PHE A 58 24.89 -5.33 3.74
N THR A 59 25.88 -4.77 4.44
CA THR A 59 26.76 -5.52 5.34
C THR A 59 26.41 -5.34 6.82
N GLY A 60 25.61 -4.32 7.14
CA GLY A 60 24.99 -4.16 8.46
C GLY A 60 24.14 -2.89 8.59
N THR A 61 23.54 -2.71 9.76
CA THR A 61 22.64 -1.57 10.06
C THR A 61 23.34 -0.22 10.06
N LYS A 62 24.67 -0.17 10.24
CA LYS A 62 25.44 1.07 10.13
C LYS A 62 25.45 1.64 8.71
N ASP A 63 25.36 0.76 7.71
CA ASP A 63 25.37 1.17 6.30
C ASP A 63 24.09 1.92 5.90
N MET A 64 23.00 1.76 6.68
CA MET A 64 21.73 2.46 6.48
C MET A 64 21.75 3.94 6.93
N LEU A 65 22.75 4.34 7.72
CA LEU A 65 22.81 5.69 8.33
C LEU A 65 23.63 6.69 7.50
N ILE A 66 24.18 6.30 6.36
CA ILE A 66 25.05 7.12 5.49
C ILE A 66 24.29 7.65 4.26
N LEU A 67 22.95 7.58 4.27
CA LEU A 67 22.08 8.29 3.32
C LEU A 67 21.86 9.74 3.76
#